data_AF-A0AAP2G3X4-F1
#
_entry.id   AF-A0AAP2G3X4-F1
#
_cell.length_a   1.000
_cell.length_b   1.000
_cell.length_c   1.000
_cell.angle_alpha   90.00
_cell.angle_beta   90.00
_cell.angle_gamma   90.00
#
_symmetry.space_group_name_H-M   'P 1'
#
loop_
_entity.id
_entity.type
_entity.pdbx_description
1 polymer ?
#
loop_
_entity_poly.entity_id
_entity_poly.type
_entity_poly.pdbx_seq_one_letter_code
_entity_poly.pdbx_strand_id
1 'polypeptide(L)'
;MAASYLIDVLRKENDGILTFTGGGVNVSTTCWWDPNMVINAGKYAAYATRMSNKDDGVNGAKREGIWLGRGVKYNKGANSGNGAFIHKGTGPSWSDGCIIVVESELLAIWNAIQPKETANIEVTIRDEVVKVPDVPQYGAGQCWGIGMSYAL
;
A
#
# COMPACT_ATOMS: atom_id res chain seq x y z
N MET A 1 8.91 4.32 21.12
CA MET A 1 10.14 4.68 20.39
C MET A 1 9.69 5.26 19.05
N ALA A 2 10.19 6.43 18.65
CA ALA A 2 9.87 7.00 17.35
C ALA A 2 10.48 6.13 16.25
N ALA A 3 9.74 5.82 15.18
CA ALA A 3 10.29 5.11 14.04
C ALA A 3 11.44 5.92 13.42
N SER A 4 12.57 5.26 13.18
CA SER A 4 13.76 5.91 12.60
C SER A 4 13.68 6.02 11.08
N TYR A 5 12.79 5.23 10.48
CA TYR A 5 12.57 5.17 9.04
C TYR A 5 11.08 5.28 8.73
N LEU A 6 10.76 6.11 7.74
CA LEU A 6 9.38 6.37 7.34
C LEU A 6 9.17 5.86 5.91
N ILE A 7 8.08 5.13 5.72
CA ILE A 7 7.57 4.76 4.41
C ILE A 7 6.14 5.30 4.31
N ASP A 8 5.88 6.15 3.34
CA ASP A 8 4.54 6.62 2.98
C ASP A 8 4.11 5.95 1.69
N VAL A 9 2.93 5.35 1.68
CA VAL A 9 2.32 4.71 0.51
C VAL A 9 1.04 5.46 0.21
N LEU A 10 1.08 6.27 -0.84
CA LEU A 10 -0.09 6.93 -1.40
C LEU A 10 -0.71 6.04 -2.47
N ARG A 11 -1.86 5.46 -2.16
CA ARG A 11 -2.60 4.61 -3.09
C ARG A 11 -3.47 5.45 -4.02
N LYS A 12 -3.39 5.24 -5.33
CA LYS A 12 -4.33 5.74 -6.32
C LYS A 12 -5.24 4.59 -6.79
N GLU A 13 -5.91 4.73 -7.93
CA GLU A 13 -6.90 3.76 -8.40
C GLU A 13 -6.29 2.37 -8.71
N ASN A 14 -5.15 2.32 -9.41
CA ASN A 14 -4.53 1.07 -9.88
C ASN A 14 -3.03 0.94 -9.54
N ASP A 15 -2.42 2.03 -9.09
CA ASP A 15 -1.03 2.12 -8.68
C ASP A 15 -0.91 3.16 -7.56
N GLY A 16 0.28 3.29 -6.99
CA GLY A 16 0.55 4.30 -5.98
C GLY A 16 1.96 4.82 -6.05
N ILE A 17 2.25 5.72 -5.12
CA ILE A 17 3.60 6.24 -4.89
C ILE A 17 4.05 5.79 -3.51
N LEU A 18 5.18 5.08 -3.47
CA LEU A 18 5.90 4.78 -2.25
C LEU A 18 7.02 5.80 -2.08
N THR A 19 7.04 6.46 -0.94
CA THR A 19 8.09 7.38 -0.53
C THR A 19 8.78 6.84 0.71
N PHE A 20 10.09 6.68 0.67
CA PHE A 20 10.91 6.31 1.81
C PHE A 20 11.80 7.46 2.24
N THR A 21 11.92 7.67 3.54
CA THR A 21 12.85 8.65 4.11
C THR A 21 13.48 8.06 5.37
N GLY A 22 14.81 7.96 5.36
CA GLY A 22 15.60 7.53 6.52
C GLY A 22 16.99 7.05 6.12
N GLY A 23 17.91 7.01 7.08
CA GLY A 23 19.30 6.57 6.84
C GLY A 23 20.06 7.44 5.83
N GLY A 24 19.67 8.71 5.66
CA GLY A 24 20.25 9.63 4.66
C GLY A 24 19.81 9.35 3.22
N VAL A 25 18.86 8.43 3.01
CA VAL A 25 18.33 8.06 1.70
C VAL A 25 16.89 8.54 1.56
N ASN A 26 16.55 9.04 0.38
CA ASN A 26 15.19 9.37 -0.02
C ASN A 26 14.89 8.67 -1.35
N VAL A 27 13.82 7.89 -1.38
CA VAL A 27 13.36 7.14 -2.55
C VAL A 27 11.90 7.49 -2.77
N SER A 28 11.55 7.82 -4.01
CA SER A 28 10.16 7.99 -4.43
C SER A 28 9.94 7.18 -5.71
N THR A 29 9.07 6.18 -5.63
CA THR A 29 8.85 5.22 -6.72
C THR A 29 7.38 4.88 -6.86
N THR A 30 6.99 4.51 -8.07
CA THR A 30 5.71 3.84 -8.31
C THR A 30 5.67 2.52 -7.56
N CYS A 31 4.51 2.21 -6.99
CA CYS A 31 4.22 0.92 -6.37
C CYS A 31 2.89 0.35 -6.88
N TRP A 32 2.72 -0.97 -6.76
CA TRP A 32 1.55 -1.69 -7.25
C TRP A 32 1.03 -2.68 -6.20
N TRP A 33 -0.24 -3.06 -6.34
CA TRP A 33 -0.88 -4.10 -5.54
C TRP A 33 -1.98 -4.78 -6.36
N ASP A 34 -2.48 -5.92 -5.90
CA ASP A 34 -3.68 -6.53 -6.45
C ASP A 34 -4.93 -5.72 -6.03
N PRO A 35 -5.70 -5.12 -6.96
CA PRO A 35 -6.88 -4.33 -6.62
C PRO A 35 -7.96 -5.14 -5.88
N ASN A 36 -7.95 -6.47 -5.99
CA ASN A 36 -8.88 -7.35 -5.28
C ASN A 36 -8.46 -7.67 -3.86
N MET A 37 -7.20 -7.40 -3.48
CA MET A 37 -6.64 -7.69 -2.17
C MET A 37 -5.73 -6.54 -1.74
N VAL A 38 -6.32 -5.52 -1.10
CA VAL A 38 -5.59 -4.31 -0.73
C VAL A 38 -5.48 -4.18 0.77
N ILE A 39 -4.28 -3.90 1.26
CA ILE A 39 -4.00 -3.61 2.67
C ILE A 39 -4.79 -2.36 3.08
N ASN A 40 -5.45 -2.38 4.23
CA ASN A 40 -6.22 -1.21 4.69
C ASN A 40 -5.32 0.02 4.90
N ALA A 41 -5.90 1.21 4.72
CA ALA A 41 -5.22 2.44 5.11
C ALA A 41 -4.96 2.46 6.63
N GLY A 42 -3.82 2.98 7.04
CA GLY A 42 -3.40 2.98 8.45
C GLY A 42 -1.89 3.08 8.61
N LYS A 43 -1.46 2.96 9.87
CA LYS A 43 -0.05 2.94 10.26
C LYS A 43 0.35 1.56 10.75
N TYR A 44 1.51 1.10 10.29
CA TYR A 44 2.03 -0.24 10.55
C TYR A 44 3.49 -0.15 11.01
N ALA A 45 3.81 -0.89 12.07
CA ALA A 45 5.20 -1.13 12.44
C ALA A 45 5.76 -2.22 11.52
N ALA A 46 6.91 -1.95 10.90
CA ALA A 46 7.50 -2.83 9.91
C ALA A 46 8.98 -3.14 10.17
N TYR A 47 9.45 -4.19 9.49
CA TYR A 47 10.77 -4.79 9.69
C TYR A 47 11.46 -4.98 8.34
N ALA A 48 12.70 -4.51 8.20
CA ALA A 48 13.52 -4.91 7.06
C ALA A 48 14.02 -6.34 7.28
N THR A 49 13.57 -7.28 6.45
CA THR A 49 13.80 -8.72 6.60
C THR A 49 14.01 -9.40 5.24
N ARG A 50 14.12 -10.73 5.25
CA ARG A 50 14.13 -11.57 4.05
C ARG A 50 12.92 -12.52 4.04
N MET A 51 12.29 -12.69 2.88
CA MET A 51 11.14 -13.57 2.71
C MET A 51 11.60 -15.04 2.74
N SER A 52 11.16 -15.80 3.74
CA SER A 52 11.59 -17.20 3.96
C SER A 52 11.30 -18.14 2.78
N ASN A 53 10.27 -17.85 2.00
CA ASN A 53 9.74 -18.74 0.96
C ASN A 53 10.20 -18.37 -0.47
N LYS A 54 11.06 -17.35 -0.64
CA LYS A 54 11.50 -16.85 -1.95
C LYS A 54 13.02 -16.79 -2.01
N ASP A 55 13.63 -17.53 -2.94
CA ASP A 55 15.09 -17.73 -3.07
C ASP A 55 15.74 -16.89 -4.19
N ASP A 56 15.04 -15.87 -4.69
CA ASP A 56 15.50 -14.98 -5.77
C ASP A 56 16.07 -13.65 -5.24
N GLY A 57 16.60 -13.64 -4.02
CA GLY A 57 17.31 -12.49 -3.46
C GLY A 57 18.69 -12.30 -4.10
N VAL A 58 19.32 -11.17 -3.78
CA VAL A 58 20.66 -10.86 -4.28
C VAL A 58 21.65 -11.93 -3.79
N ASN A 59 22.57 -12.36 -4.67
CA ASN A 59 23.58 -13.39 -4.40
C ASN A 59 23.01 -14.79 -4.03
N GLY A 60 21.82 -15.13 -4.52
CA GLY A 60 21.18 -16.43 -4.25
C GLY A 60 20.62 -16.56 -2.82
N ALA A 61 20.50 -15.44 -2.11
CA ALA A 61 19.90 -15.39 -0.79
C ALA A 61 18.37 -15.31 -0.86
N LYS A 62 17.71 -15.34 0.30
CA LYS A 62 16.26 -15.12 0.40
C LYS A 62 15.90 -13.69 -0.01
N ARG A 63 14.81 -13.50 -0.76
CA ARG A 63 14.37 -12.20 -1.29
C ARG A 63 14.26 -11.15 -0.18
N GLU A 64 14.86 -9.98 -0.38
CA GLU A 64 14.76 -8.83 0.52
C GLU A 64 13.32 -8.27 0.52
N GLY A 65 12.85 -7.81 1.68
CA GLY A 65 11.53 -7.19 1.79
C GLY A 65 11.33 -6.43 3.10
N ILE A 66 10.30 -5.59 3.12
CA ILE A 66 9.83 -4.90 4.32
C ILE A 66 8.56 -5.60 4.78
N TRP A 67 8.60 -6.22 5.96
CA TRP A 67 7.47 -6.95 6.52
C TRP A 67 6.61 -6.06 7.39
N LEU A 68 5.31 -5.97 7.12
CA LEU A 68 4.35 -5.15 7.87
C LEU A 68 3.77 -5.88 9.11
N GLY A 69 4.30 -7.07 9.43
CA GLY A 69 3.87 -7.86 10.57
C GLY A 69 2.64 -8.73 10.29
N ARG A 70 2.22 -9.49 11.31
CA ARG A 70 1.02 -10.34 11.29
C ARG A 70 -0.22 -9.50 11.61
N GLY A 71 -1.38 -9.91 11.09
CA GLY A 71 -2.65 -9.24 11.39
C GLY A 71 -2.91 -7.97 10.58
N VAL A 72 -2.13 -7.76 9.51
CA VAL A 72 -2.44 -6.76 8.49
C VAL A 72 -3.82 -7.07 7.91
N LYS A 73 -4.73 -6.10 7.96
CA LYS A 73 -6.10 -6.23 7.49
C LYS A 73 -6.18 -5.85 6.02
N TYR A 74 -6.96 -6.62 5.27
CA TYR A 74 -7.24 -6.38 3.86
C TYR A 74 -8.71 -6.00 3.66
N ASN A 75 -8.99 -5.25 2.59
CA ASN A 75 -10.30 -4.68 2.26
C ASN A 75 -11.44 -5.72 2.15
N LYS A 76 -11.15 -6.97 1.78
CA LYS A 76 -12.16 -8.02 1.55
C LYS A 76 -12.31 -9.05 2.68
N GLY A 77 -11.82 -8.80 3.88
CA GLY A 77 -12.17 -9.56 5.11
C GLY A 77 -11.80 -11.06 5.14
N ALA A 78 -11.43 -11.66 4.01
CA ALA A 78 -11.00 -13.05 3.91
C ALA A 78 -9.48 -13.09 4.09
N ASN A 79 -9.06 -13.61 5.24
CA ASN A 79 -7.67 -13.84 5.64
C ASN A 79 -6.89 -12.56 6.01
N SER A 80 -6.81 -12.29 7.31
CA SER A 80 -5.62 -11.70 7.92
C SER A 80 -4.44 -12.65 7.61
N GLY A 81 -3.87 -12.48 6.42
CA GLY A 81 -2.78 -13.32 5.91
C GLY A 81 -1.62 -13.37 6.89
N ASN A 82 -0.75 -14.37 6.71
CA ASN A 82 0.47 -14.60 7.52
C ASN A 82 1.43 -13.38 7.58
N GLY A 83 1.11 -12.30 6.88
CA GLY A 83 1.64 -10.96 6.98
C GLY A 83 1.39 -10.23 5.66
N ALA A 84 1.88 -9.01 5.55
CA ALA A 84 2.03 -8.32 4.27
C ALA A 84 3.50 -7.90 4.09
N PHE A 85 3.97 -7.81 2.86
CA PHE A 85 5.31 -7.35 2.54
C PHE A 85 5.28 -6.18 1.56
N ILE A 86 6.31 -5.34 1.61
CA ILE A 86 6.77 -4.55 0.47
C ILE A 86 7.96 -5.30 -0.12
N HIS A 87 7.88 -5.75 -1.37
CA HIS A 87 8.95 -6.51 -2.00
C HIS A 87 9.11 -6.19 -3.49
N LYS A 88 10.17 -6.75 -4.09
CA LYS A 88 10.53 -6.48 -5.47
C LYS A 88 9.59 -7.21 -6.43
N GLY A 89 9.28 -6.57 -7.54
CA GLY A 89 8.53 -7.17 -8.64
C GLY A 89 8.39 -6.20 -9.80
N THR A 90 7.74 -6.67 -10.86
CA THR A 90 7.61 -5.91 -12.12
C THR A 90 6.19 -5.39 -12.37
N GLY A 91 5.24 -5.69 -11.48
CA GLY A 91 3.86 -5.22 -11.62
C GLY A 91 2.86 -5.88 -10.65
N PRO A 92 1.57 -5.55 -10.77
CA PRO A 92 0.51 -5.96 -9.84
C PRO A 92 0.28 -7.47 -9.79
N SER A 93 0.58 -8.21 -10.87
CA SER A 93 0.48 -9.67 -10.92
C SER A 93 1.44 -10.41 -9.97
N TRP A 94 2.39 -9.69 -9.37
CA TRP A 94 3.34 -10.22 -8.39
C TRP A 94 2.97 -9.88 -6.94
N SER A 95 1.84 -9.18 -6.75
CA SER A 95 1.41 -8.65 -5.45
C SER A 95 0.95 -9.76 -4.51
N ASP A 96 0.01 -10.63 -4.93
CA ASP A 96 -0.69 -11.54 -4.01
C ASP A 96 -1.14 -10.84 -2.70
N GLY A 97 -1.52 -9.55 -2.79
CA GLY A 97 -1.87 -8.68 -1.66
C GLY A 97 -0.72 -7.86 -1.03
N CYS A 98 0.53 -8.07 -1.45
CA CYS A 98 1.69 -7.29 -1.05
C CYS A 98 1.86 -6.00 -1.87
N ILE A 99 2.69 -5.07 -1.39
CA ILE A 99 3.05 -3.87 -2.13
C ILE A 99 4.30 -4.16 -2.96
N ILE A 100 4.22 -3.94 -4.26
CA ILE A 100 5.30 -4.20 -5.20
C ILE A 100 5.98 -2.90 -5.57
N VAL A 101 7.31 -2.92 -5.55
CA VAL A 101 8.17 -1.84 -6.05
C VAL A 101 9.26 -2.42 -6.95
N VAL A 102 9.91 -1.55 -7.72
CA VAL A 102 11.06 -1.94 -8.54
C VAL A 102 12.22 -2.41 -7.66
N GLU A 103 12.99 -3.39 -8.14
CA GLU A 103 14.06 -4.02 -7.38
C GLU A 103 15.15 -3.03 -6.91
N SER A 104 15.60 -2.12 -7.78
CA SER A 104 16.63 -1.13 -7.43
C SER A 104 16.22 -0.28 -6.23
N GLU A 105 14.97 0.17 -6.23
CA GLU A 105 14.40 1.04 -5.19
C GLU A 105 14.22 0.27 -3.88
N LEU A 106 13.73 -0.97 -3.94
CA LEU A 106 13.64 -1.80 -2.74
C LEU A 106 15.01 -2.04 -2.13
N LEU A 107 16.02 -2.36 -2.93
CA LEU A 107 17.36 -2.63 -2.43
C LEU A 107 17.98 -1.36 -1.82
N ALA A 108 17.73 -0.19 -2.40
CA ALA A 108 18.16 1.08 -1.82
C ALA A 108 17.54 1.31 -0.43
N ILE A 109 16.22 1.12 -0.31
CA ILE A 109 15.48 1.20 0.96
C ILE A 109 16.00 0.17 1.96
N TRP A 110 16.05 -1.09 1.55
CA TRP A 110 16.44 -2.20 2.41
C TRP A 110 17.85 -2.01 2.94
N ASN A 111 18.82 -1.63 2.10
CA ASN A 111 20.20 -1.39 2.52
C ASN A 111 20.33 -0.22 3.51
N ALA A 112 19.54 0.84 3.34
CA ALA A 112 19.56 2.03 4.22
C ALA A 112 19.06 1.75 5.65
N ILE A 113 18.17 0.77 5.83
CA ILE A 113 17.56 0.48 7.14
C ILE A 113 18.51 -0.29 8.04
N GLN A 114 18.89 0.26 9.18
CA GLN A 114 19.65 -0.45 10.22
C GLN A 114 19.10 -0.13 11.62
N PRO A 115 19.10 -1.10 12.56
CA PRO A 115 19.38 -2.53 12.36
C PRO A 115 18.28 -3.25 11.54
N LYS A 116 18.62 -4.40 10.94
CA LYS A 116 17.65 -5.32 10.30
C LYS A 116 16.84 -6.08 11.36
N GLU A 117 15.75 -6.73 10.93
CA GLU A 117 14.91 -7.59 11.80
C GLU A 117 14.36 -6.88 13.05
N THR A 118 14.23 -5.56 13.01
CA THR A 118 13.75 -4.73 14.13
C THR A 118 12.55 -3.91 13.69
N ALA A 119 11.63 -3.64 14.62
CA ALA A 119 10.44 -2.81 14.40
C ALA A 119 10.78 -1.31 14.37
N ASN A 120 11.68 -0.89 13.47
CA ASN A 120 12.21 0.47 13.39
C ASN A 120 11.64 1.28 12.22
N ILE A 121 10.71 0.71 11.46
CA ILE A 121 10.07 1.34 10.30
C ILE A 121 8.60 1.62 10.62
N GLU A 122 8.14 2.83 10.31
CA GLU A 122 6.71 3.16 10.26
C GLU A 122 6.27 3.22 8.81
N VAL A 123 5.32 2.35 8.44
CA VAL A 123 4.67 2.37 7.13
C VAL A 123 3.30 3.02 7.30
N THR A 124 3.07 4.13 6.61
CA THR A 124 1.77 4.79 6.51
C THR A 124 1.17 4.48 5.15
N ILE A 125 0.00 3.86 5.13
CA ILE A 125 -0.78 3.61 3.91
C ILE A 125 -1.98 4.55 3.92
N ARG A 126 -2.13 5.32 2.84
CA ARG A 126 -3.21 6.29 2.69
C ARG A 126 -3.75 6.26 1.26
N ASP A 127 -5.03 6.55 1.12
CA ASP A 127 -5.67 6.70 -0.18
C ASP A 127 -5.53 8.13 -0.66
N GLU A 128 -5.31 8.29 -1.97
CA GLU A 128 -5.52 9.57 -2.62
C GLU A 128 -6.99 9.91 -2.44
N VAL A 129 -7.24 11.00 -1.70
CA VAL A 129 -8.58 11.58 -1.65
C VAL A 129 -8.82 12.13 -3.04
N VAL A 130 -9.51 11.35 -3.88
CA VAL A 130 -10.09 11.88 -5.11
C VAL A 130 -11.07 12.94 -4.64
N LYS A 131 -10.68 14.22 -4.79
CA LYS A 131 -11.66 15.30 -4.78
C LYS A 131 -12.56 15.00 -5.96
N VAL A 132 -13.72 14.41 -5.68
CA VAL A 132 -14.82 14.44 -6.63
C VAL A 132 -15.00 15.94 -6.91
N PRO A 133 -14.78 16.44 -8.15
CA PRO A 133 -15.14 17.83 -8.44
C PRO A 133 -16.59 17.95 -8.00
N ASP A 134 -16.88 18.93 -7.13
CA ASP A 134 -18.23 19.15 -6.62
C ASP A 134 -19.19 19.03 -7.79
N VAL A 135 -19.94 17.94 -7.84
CA VAL A 135 -21.08 17.86 -8.75
C VAL A 135 -21.95 19.01 -8.24
N PRO A 136 -22.22 20.07 -9.03
CA PRO A 136 -23.11 21.12 -8.56
C PRO A 136 -24.38 20.40 -8.12
N GLN A 137 -24.67 20.47 -6.81
CA GLN A 137 -25.91 19.95 -6.26
C GLN A 137 -27.04 20.65 -7.01
N TYR A 138 -27.59 20.00 -8.02
CA TYR A 138 -28.89 20.38 -8.53
C TYR A 138 -29.86 20.12 -7.38
N GLY A 139 -30.18 21.20 -6.68
CA GLY A 139 -31.37 21.42 -5.88
C GLY A 139 -31.79 20.26 -4.99
N ALA A 140 -31.48 20.38 -3.70
CA ALA A 140 -32.40 19.87 -2.70
C ALA A 140 -33.81 20.42 -2.98
N GLY A 141 -34.73 19.54 -3.37
CA GLY A 141 -36.16 19.83 -3.43
C GLY A 141 -36.70 20.00 -4.84
N GLN A 142 -37.20 18.91 -5.42
CA GLN A 142 -38.53 18.92 -6.01
C GLN A 142 -39.13 17.51 -6.12
N CYS A 143 -40.38 17.44 -5.71
CA CYS A 143 -41.23 16.28 -5.48
C CYS A 143 -41.32 15.30 -6.66
N TRP A 144 -41.11 14.01 -6.38
CA TRP A 144 -41.75 12.95 -7.16
C TRP A 144 -43.17 12.74 -6.61
N GLY A 145 -44.06 13.66 -6.95
CA GLY A 145 -45.50 13.43 -6.87
C GLY A 145 -45.94 12.68 -8.12
N ILE A 146 -46.06 11.36 -8.02
CA ILE A 146 -46.67 10.54 -9.06
C ILE A 146 -48.18 10.80 -8.98
N GLY A 147 -48.67 11.77 -9.76
CA GLY A 147 -50.08 12.07 -9.94
C GLY A 147 -50.44 11.95 -11.42
N MET A 148 -50.89 10.76 -11.82
CA MET A 148 -51.65 10.56 -13.07
C MET A 148 -52.95 11.38 -13.02
N SER A 149 -53.44 11.71 -14.24
CA SER A 149 -54.77 12.27 -14.63
C SER A 149 -54.74 13.74 -15.08
N TYR A 150 -55.28 14.16 -16.24
CA TYR A 150 -56.15 13.53 -17.25
C TYR A 150 -55.77 14.01 -18.66
N ALA A 151 -56.11 13.20 -19.67
CA ALA A 151 -56.28 13.61 -21.05
C ALA A 151 -57.72 14.08 -21.28
N LEU A 152 -57.83 15.13 -22.11
CA LEU A 152 -59.01 15.73 -22.78
C LEU A 152 -60.04 16.46 -21.91
#